data_AF-A0A943EC26-F1
#
_entry.id   AF-A0A943EC26-F1
#
_cell.length_a   1.000
_cell.length_b   1.000
_cell.length_c   1.000
_cell.angle_alpha   90.00
_cell.angle_beta   90.00
_cell.angle_gamma   90.00
#
_symmetry.space_group_name_H-M   'P 1'
#
loop_
_entity.id
_entity.type
_entity.pdbx_description
1 polymer ?
#
loop_
_entity_poly.entity_id
_entity_poly.type
_entity_poly.pdbx_seq_one_letter_code
_entity_poly.pdbx_strand_id
1 'polypeptide(L)'
;MTMDEYKAKAVQTLNVSEIGFNPYDYLAQSTHPTGEAYWYIPLNIQIKWFRAVYPQGGIDIATEKVENGHRVTAYVYAEHDQKLLASAQCEKYVTLERSDTQEWAQFAAKSIALESAGFGEHMSLGNVGTVEENVMYDNASAVPFAVPQPASMQMTLEQAKALPCRIKKYGQMTLGQLALTDPQSMQWIINESNFDDAFKQAAHMIVRSYQSMSA
;
A
#
# COMPACT_ATOMS: atom_id res chain seq x y z
N MET A 1 17.98 -5.91 8.08
CA MET A 1 16.56 -6.16 8.43
C MET A 1 16.24 -7.56 7.97
N THR A 2 15.88 -8.45 8.90
CA THR A 2 15.39 -9.79 8.56
C THR A 2 14.00 -9.70 7.91
N MET A 3 13.57 -10.76 7.22
CA MET A 3 12.22 -10.80 6.63
C MET A 3 11.12 -10.59 7.69
N ASP A 4 11.31 -11.13 8.89
CA ASP A 4 10.34 -10.99 9.98
C ASP A 4 10.30 -9.56 10.52
N GLU A 5 11.44 -8.89 10.64
CA GLU A 5 11.51 -7.47 11.02
C GLU A 5 10.82 -6.57 9.99
N TYR A 6 10.97 -6.89 8.70
CA TYR A 6 10.28 -6.17 7.63
C TYR A 6 8.77 -6.37 7.70
N LYS A 7 8.31 -7.63 7.81
CA LYS A 7 6.87 -7.94 7.93
C LYS A 7 6.26 -7.19 9.11
N ALA A 8 6.94 -7.19 10.26
CA ALA A 8 6.49 -6.45 11.44
C ALA A 8 6.38 -4.95 11.19
N LYS A 9 7.36 -4.34 10.51
CA LYS A 9 7.33 -2.90 10.15
C LYS A 9 6.23 -2.57 9.15
N ALA A 10 6.04 -3.42 8.14
CA ALA A 10 5.02 -3.20 7.12
C ALA A 10 3.59 -3.33 7.70
N VAL A 11 3.38 -4.30 8.60
CA VAL A 11 2.11 -4.50 9.31
C VAL A 11 1.73 -3.31 10.20
N GLN A 12 2.70 -2.59 10.79
CA GLN A 12 2.40 -1.39 11.60
C GLN A 12 1.68 -0.27 10.82
N THR A 13 1.80 -0.28 9.49
CA THR A 13 1.16 0.73 8.63
C THR A 13 -0.14 0.21 8.00
N LEU A 14 -0.41 -1.09 8.12
CA LEU A 14 -1.58 -1.77 7.58
C LEU A 14 -2.67 -1.94 8.63
N ASN A 15 -3.90 -1.59 8.28
CA ASN A 15 -5.06 -1.89 9.12
C ASN A 15 -5.58 -3.32 8.83
N VAL A 16 -4.87 -4.34 9.31
CA VAL A 16 -5.15 -5.76 9.01
C VAL A 16 -6.58 -6.17 9.41
N SER A 17 -7.14 -5.61 10.48
CA SER A 17 -8.51 -5.91 10.89
C SER A 17 -9.56 -5.36 9.93
N GLU A 18 -9.30 -4.23 9.28
CA GLU A 18 -10.17 -3.63 8.26
C GLU A 18 -10.11 -4.41 6.94
N ILE A 19 -8.91 -4.80 6.48
CA ILE A 19 -8.75 -5.53 5.21
C ILE A 19 -9.00 -7.04 5.33
N GLY A 20 -9.03 -7.58 6.55
CA GLY A 20 -9.36 -8.98 6.85
C GLY A 20 -8.27 -10.01 6.52
N PHE A 21 -7.09 -9.58 6.08
CA PHE A 21 -5.91 -10.44 5.87
C PHE A 21 -4.62 -9.61 5.79
N ASN A 22 -3.46 -10.23 6.05
CA ASN A 22 -2.16 -9.58 5.85
C ASN A 22 -1.58 -9.94 4.46
N PRO A 23 -1.38 -8.97 3.54
CA PRO A 23 -0.83 -9.26 2.21
C PRO A 23 0.62 -9.77 2.26
N TYR A 24 1.40 -9.40 3.29
CA TYR A 24 2.79 -9.82 3.43
C TYR A 24 2.96 -11.29 3.87
N ASP A 25 1.89 -11.95 4.29
CA ASP A 25 1.90 -13.40 4.54
C ASP A 25 2.04 -14.20 3.24
N TYR A 26 1.77 -13.57 2.08
CA TYR A 26 1.81 -14.19 0.76
C TYR A 26 3.02 -13.76 -0.08
N LEU A 27 4.05 -13.19 0.55
CA LEU A 27 5.28 -12.82 -0.15
C LEU A 27 5.85 -14.03 -0.91
N ALA A 28 6.05 -13.84 -2.21
CA ALA A 28 6.73 -14.78 -3.08
C ALA A 28 8.15 -14.30 -3.34
N GLN A 29 9.06 -15.24 -3.56
CA GLN A 29 10.44 -14.95 -3.97
C GLN A 29 10.58 -15.18 -5.47
N SER A 30 11.37 -14.35 -6.12
CA SER A 30 11.83 -14.54 -7.49
C SER A 30 13.28 -14.05 -7.59
N THR A 31 13.90 -14.28 -8.74
CA THR A 31 15.30 -13.95 -8.98
C THR A 31 15.40 -12.99 -10.16
N HIS A 32 16.11 -11.90 -9.98
CA HIS A 32 16.46 -10.96 -11.03
C HIS A 32 17.37 -11.65 -12.07
N PRO A 33 17.39 -11.19 -13.33
CA PRO A 33 18.35 -11.67 -14.32
C PRO A 33 19.81 -11.52 -13.87
N THR A 34 20.09 -10.58 -12.97
CA THR A 34 21.40 -10.35 -12.33
C THR A 34 21.76 -11.42 -11.30
N GLY A 35 20.85 -12.34 -10.96
CA GLY A 35 21.02 -13.39 -9.97
C GLY A 35 20.58 -13.00 -8.56
N GLU A 36 20.16 -11.75 -8.33
CA GLU A 36 19.72 -11.29 -7.03
C GLU A 36 18.27 -11.70 -6.72
N ALA A 37 18.03 -12.23 -5.53
CA ALA A 37 16.66 -12.58 -5.12
C ALA A 37 15.87 -11.32 -4.69
N TYR A 38 14.61 -11.26 -5.11
CA TYR A 38 13.65 -10.26 -4.67
C TYR A 38 12.36 -10.89 -4.21
N TRP A 39 11.64 -10.15 -3.37
CA TRP A 39 10.35 -10.52 -2.84
C TRP A 39 9.29 -9.57 -3.37
N TYR A 40 8.12 -10.13 -3.67
CA TYR A 40 6.98 -9.38 -4.18
C TYR A 40 5.68 -9.97 -3.66
N ILE A 41 4.63 -9.15 -3.64
CA ILE A 41 3.27 -9.60 -3.38
C ILE A 41 2.68 -10.07 -4.71
N PRO A 42 2.23 -11.32 -4.86
CA PRO A 42 1.64 -11.82 -6.10
C PRO A 42 0.42 -11.00 -6.54
N LEU A 43 0.23 -10.82 -7.85
CA LEU A 43 -0.82 -9.94 -8.40
C LEU A 43 -2.23 -10.26 -7.89
N ASN A 44 -2.59 -11.53 -7.71
CA ASN A 44 -3.88 -11.91 -7.14
C ASN A 44 -4.06 -11.41 -5.69
N ILE A 45 -2.99 -11.33 -4.92
CA ILE A 45 -2.98 -10.79 -3.56
C ILE A 45 -3.05 -9.26 -3.58
N GLN A 46 -2.34 -8.60 -4.50
CA GLN A 46 -2.45 -7.15 -4.72
C GLN A 46 -3.90 -6.76 -5.05
N ILE A 47 -4.54 -7.49 -5.98
CA ILE A 47 -5.94 -7.28 -6.36
C ILE A 47 -6.87 -7.52 -5.17
N LYS A 48 -6.63 -8.58 -4.38
CA LYS A 48 -7.43 -8.87 -3.19
C LYS A 48 -7.31 -7.75 -2.16
N TRP A 49 -6.11 -7.20 -1.96
CA TRP A 49 -5.86 -6.11 -1.04
C TRP A 49 -6.53 -4.83 -1.52
N PHE A 50 -6.36 -4.47 -2.79
CA PHE A 50 -7.05 -3.35 -3.42
C PHE A 50 -8.56 -3.42 -3.24
N ARG A 51 -9.18 -4.57 -3.50
CA ARG A 51 -10.64 -4.76 -3.34
C ARG A 51 -11.11 -4.71 -1.89
N ALA A 52 -10.25 -5.07 -0.93
CA ALA A 52 -10.57 -4.96 0.49
C ALA A 52 -10.62 -3.48 0.92
N VAL A 53 -9.76 -2.64 0.36
CA VAL A 53 -9.71 -1.19 0.65
C VAL A 53 -10.70 -0.39 -0.20
N TYR A 54 -10.89 -0.76 -1.47
CA TYR A 54 -11.79 -0.13 -2.42
C TYR A 54 -12.78 -1.15 -3.01
N PRO A 55 -13.85 -1.52 -2.27
CA PRO A 55 -14.84 -2.51 -2.75
C PRO A 55 -15.56 -2.11 -4.04
N GLN A 56 -15.67 -0.81 -4.31
CA GLN A 56 -16.27 -0.24 -5.54
C GLN A 56 -15.22 0.22 -6.56
N GLY A 57 -13.93 -0.05 -6.29
CA GLY A 57 -12.83 0.34 -7.15
C GLY A 57 -12.74 -0.51 -8.42
N GLY A 58 -12.20 0.10 -9.48
CA GLY A 58 -12.06 -0.50 -10.80
C GLY A 58 -10.60 -0.70 -11.20
N ILE A 59 -10.34 -1.71 -12.02
CA ILE A 59 -9.06 -1.87 -12.73
C ILE A 59 -9.38 -2.01 -14.21
N ASP A 60 -9.12 -0.95 -14.97
CA ASP A 60 -9.33 -0.94 -16.42
C ASP A 60 -8.03 -1.16 -17.17
N ILE A 61 -8.15 -1.63 -18.41
CA ILE A 61 -7.02 -1.98 -19.26
C ILE A 61 -7.26 -1.42 -20.66
N ALA A 62 -6.28 -0.70 -21.19
CA ALA A 62 -6.16 -0.40 -22.61
C ALA A 62 -5.04 -1.25 -23.20
N THR A 63 -5.29 -1.94 -24.32
CA THR A 63 -4.28 -2.74 -25.02
C THR A 63 -4.13 -2.22 -26.45
N GLU A 64 -2.87 -1.98 -26.84
CA GLU A 64 -2.47 -1.59 -28.18
C GLU A 64 -1.50 -2.62 -28.75
N LYS A 65 -1.72 -3.03 -30.00
CA LYS A 65 -0.79 -3.88 -30.74
C LYS A 65 0.33 -3.01 -31.32
N VAL A 66 1.58 -3.39 -31.09
CA VAL A 66 2.77 -2.73 -31.65
C VAL A 66 3.48 -3.68 -32.62
N GLU A 67 4.47 -3.17 -33.36
CA GLU A 67 5.12 -3.88 -34.50
C GLU A 67 5.58 -5.30 -34.16
N ASN A 68 6.06 -5.54 -32.93
CA ASN A 68 6.51 -6.87 -32.48
C ASN A 68 5.98 -7.25 -31.08
N GLY A 69 4.78 -6.82 -30.70
CA GLY A 69 4.29 -7.07 -29.35
C GLY A 69 3.02 -6.34 -28.98
N HIS A 70 2.87 -6.08 -27.67
CA HIS A 70 1.74 -5.36 -27.11
C HIS A 70 2.20 -4.31 -26.12
N ARG A 71 1.56 -3.14 -26.21
CA ARG A 71 1.59 -2.08 -25.20
C ARG A 71 0.30 -2.16 -24.42
N VAL A 72 0.39 -2.20 -23.10
CA VAL A 72 -0.78 -2.27 -22.24
C VAL A 72 -0.69 -1.20 -21.18
N THR A 73 -1.79 -0.47 -20.98
CA THR A 73 -1.94 0.49 -19.90
C THR A 73 -3.03 0.01 -18.95
N ALA A 74 -2.69 -0.12 -17.67
CA ALA A 74 -3.63 -0.41 -16.60
C ALA A 74 -3.95 0.88 -15.84
N TYR A 75 -5.22 1.04 -15.47
CA TYR A 75 -5.73 2.16 -14.69
C TYR A 75 -6.40 1.62 -13.44
N VAL A 76 -6.04 2.14 -12.26
CA VAL A 76 -6.61 1.72 -10.98
C VAL A 76 -7.43 2.89 -10.42
N TYR A 77 -8.71 2.67 -10.15
CA TYR A 77 -9.65 3.69 -9.67
C TYR A 77 -10.16 3.33 -8.28
N ALA A 78 -10.28 4.33 -7.40
CA ALA A 78 -10.91 4.12 -6.09
C ALA A 78 -12.43 3.89 -6.21
N GLU A 79 -13.07 4.54 -7.17
CA GLU A 79 -14.53 4.54 -7.39
C GLU A 79 -14.85 4.69 -8.90
N HIS A 80 -16.05 4.31 -9.32
CA HIS A 80 -16.51 4.30 -10.72
C HIS A 80 -16.55 5.71 -11.37
N ASP A 81 -16.56 6.78 -10.58
CA ASP A 81 -16.64 8.18 -11.00
C ASP A 81 -15.26 8.89 -11.10
N GLN A 82 -14.23 8.13 -11.47
CA GLN A 82 -12.94 8.60 -12.01
C GLN A 82 -11.90 9.13 -11.01
N LYS A 83 -11.86 8.58 -9.80
CA LYS A 83 -10.72 8.85 -8.92
C LYS A 83 -9.57 7.92 -9.19
N LEU A 84 -8.80 8.23 -10.24
CA LEU A 84 -7.62 7.48 -10.63
C LEU A 84 -6.58 7.52 -9.50
N LEU A 85 -6.19 6.34 -9.02
CA LEU A 85 -5.18 6.14 -8.00
C LEU A 85 -3.79 6.06 -8.63
N ALA A 86 -3.68 5.27 -9.69
CA ALA A 86 -2.46 5.10 -10.45
C ALA A 86 -2.79 4.59 -11.85
N SER A 87 -1.88 4.86 -12.78
CA SER A 87 -1.83 4.13 -14.05
C SER A 87 -0.42 3.63 -14.30
N ALA A 88 -0.30 2.48 -14.95
CA ALA A 88 0.98 2.01 -15.44
C ALA A 88 0.86 1.45 -16.84
N GLN A 89 1.80 1.83 -17.69
CA GLN A 89 1.98 1.30 -19.04
C GLN A 89 3.13 0.30 -19.04
N CYS A 90 3.01 -0.80 -19.76
CA CYS A 90 4.08 -1.76 -20.00
C CYS A 90 4.02 -2.25 -21.44
N GLU A 91 5.18 -2.40 -22.07
CA GLU A 91 5.33 -2.96 -23.41
C GLU A 91 6.10 -4.28 -23.34
N LYS A 92 5.59 -5.31 -24.01
CA LYS A 92 6.25 -6.61 -24.12
C LYS A 92 6.31 -7.05 -25.57
N TYR A 93 7.46 -7.61 -25.94
CA TYR A 93 7.78 -8.02 -27.31
C TYR A 93 7.93 -9.53 -27.41
N VAL A 94 7.68 -10.06 -28.61
CA VAL A 94 7.82 -11.49 -28.88
C VAL A 94 9.30 -11.84 -28.82
N THR A 95 9.63 -12.89 -28.07
CA THR A 95 10.97 -13.49 -28.00
C THR A 95 10.90 -14.96 -28.46
N LEU A 96 12.06 -15.59 -28.61
CA LEU A 96 12.13 -17.03 -28.93
C LEU A 96 11.51 -17.91 -27.83
N GLU A 97 11.52 -17.43 -26.60
CA GLU A 97 11.04 -18.17 -25.42
C GLU A 97 9.58 -17.85 -25.08
N ARG A 98 9.08 -16.70 -25.54
CA ARG A 98 7.79 -16.17 -25.09
C ARG A 98 7.05 -15.38 -26.17
N SER A 99 5.81 -15.79 -26.45
CA SER A 99 4.94 -15.17 -27.47
C SER A 99 3.61 -14.62 -26.92
N ASP A 100 3.23 -14.94 -25.67
CA ASP A 100 2.06 -14.44 -24.92
C ASP A 100 2.28 -12.99 -24.42
N THR A 101 2.68 -12.12 -25.34
CA THR A 101 3.09 -10.73 -25.05
C THR A 101 1.95 -9.88 -24.51
N GLN A 102 0.71 -10.14 -24.93
CA GLN A 102 -0.47 -9.42 -24.44
C GLN A 102 -0.74 -9.74 -22.97
N GLU A 103 -0.85 -11.02 -22.63
CA GLU A 103 -1.09 -11.48 -21.26
C GLU A 103 0.05 -11.06 -20.33
N TRP A 104 1.29 -11.14 -20.81
CA TRP A 104 2.46 -10.69 -20.06
C TRP A 104 2.44 -9.18 -19.79
N ALA A 105 2.17 -8.36 -20.81
CA ALA A 105 2.07 -6.91 -20.65
C ALA A 105 0.89 -6.54 -19.73
N GLN A 106 -0.25 -7.23 -19.83
CA GLN A 106 -1.40 -7.04 -18.94
C GLN A 106 -1.08 -7.38 -17.48
N PHE A 107 -0.39 -8.49 -17.24
CA PHE A 107 0.04 -8.86 -15.89
C PHE A 107 0.97 -7.80 -15.30
N ALA A 108 1.99 -7.39 -16.06
CA ALA A 108 2.97 -6.40 -15.62
C ALA A 108 2.32 -5.03 -15.37
N ALA A 109 1.54 -4.51 -16.31
CA ALA A 109 0.88 -3.22 -16.17
C ALA A 109 -0.03 -3.17 -14.93
N LYS A 110 -0.79 -4.24 -14.66
CA LYS A 110 -1.63 -4.30 -13.44
C LYS A 110 -0.80 -4.30 -12.16
N SER A 111 0.27 -5.10 -12.10
CA SER A 111 1.13 -5.19 -10.91
C SER A 111 1.72 -3.82 -10.57
N ILE A 112 2.32 -3.16 -11.58
CA ILE A 112 2.94 -1.86 -11.40
C ILE A 112 1.90 -0.80 -11.01
N ALA A 113 0.73 -0.79 -11.63
CA ALA A 113 -0.32 0.17 -11.32
C ALA A 113 -0.84 -0.01 -9.88
N LEU A 114 -1.03 -1.25 -9.44
CA LEU A 114 -1.46 -1.55 -8.07
C LEU A 114 -0.40 -1.18 -7.03
N GLU A 115 0.87 -1.53 -7.28
CA GLU A 115 2.00 -1.12 -6.43
C GLU A 115 2.12 0.40 -6.35
N SER A 116 1.98 1.09 -7.48
CA SER A 116 1.99 2.56 -7.53
C SER A 116 0.81 3.19 -6.80
N ALA A 117 -0.32 2.46 -6.71
CA ALA A 117 -1.48 2.82 -5.89
C ALA A 117 -1.32 2.41 -4.40
N GLY A 118 -0.19 1.81 -4.01
CA GLY A 118 0.09 1.38 -2.63
C GLY A 118 -0.33 -0.04 -2.30
N PHE A 119 -0.75 -0.84 -3.29
CA PHE A 119 -1.20 -2.23 -3.15
C PHE A 119 -0.14 -3.26 -3.51
N GLY A 120 1.13 -2.91 -3.28
CA GLY A 120 2.26 -3.80 -3.46
C GLY A 120 3.55 -3.14 -2.99
N GLU A 121 4.59 -3.94 -2.80
CA GLU A 121 5.90 -3.45 -2.41
C GLU A 121 6.98 -4.37 -3.02
N HIS A 122 7.97 -3.76 -3.68
CA HIS A 122 9.12 -4.46 -4.22
C HIS A 122 10.25 -4.45 -3.19
N MET A 123 10.70 -5.63 -2.80
CA MET A 123 11.72 -5.83 -1.78
C MET A 123 12.92 -6.59 -2.36
N SER A 124 13.96 -5.88 -2.77
CA SER A 124 15.26 -6.51 -3.05
C SER A 124 16.02 -6.69 -1.73
N LEU A 125 16.32 -7.93 -1.34
CA LEU A 125 17.16 -8.26 -0.18
C LEU A 125 18.57 -8.68 -0.65
N GLY A 126 19.18 -7.85 -1.50
CA GLY A 126 20.53 -7.97 -2.07
C GLY A 126 21.37 -6.72 -1.80
N ASN A 127 22.70 -6.81 -1.94
CA ASN A 127 23.68 -5.83 -1.46
C ASN A 127 23.34 -4.39 -1.85
N VAL A 128 23.26 -3.52 -0.85
CA VAL A 128 23.05 -2.06 -1.01
C VAL A 128 24.28 -1.46 -1.70
N GLY A 129 24.23 -1.43 -3.03
CA GLY A 129 25.24 -0.82 -3.88
C GLY A 129 24.54 -0.28 -5.11
N THR A 130 24.08 0.97 -5.00
CA THR A 130 23.86 1.92 -6.11
C THR A 130 23.60 1.31 -7.48
N VAL A 131 22.35 1.21 -7.90
CA VAL A 131 21.88 1.69 -9.21
C VAL A 131 20.39 1.43 -9.37
N GLU A 132 19.72 2.41 -9.98
CA GLU A 132 18.47 2.21 -10.69
C GLU A 132 18.57 0.95 -11.55
N GLU A 133 17.76 -0.07 -11.30
CA GLU A 133 17.46 -1.07 -12.32
C GLU A 133 16.17 -1.83 -11.97
N ASN A 134 15.05 -1.24 -12.35
CA ASN A 134 13.76 -1.94 -12.49
C ASN A 134 13.82 -2.84 -13.74
N VAL A 135 14.68 -3.87 -13.74
CA VAL A 135 14.92 -4.74 -14.91
C VAL A 135 13.69 -5.60 -15.28
N MET A 136 12.73 -5.77 -14.36
CA MET A 136 11.52 -6.58 -14.60
C MET A 136 10.58 -5.98 -15.66
N TYR A 137 10.62 -4.66 -15.81
CA TYR A 137 9.66 -3.91 -16.60
C TYR A 137 10.36 -3.11 -17.70
N ASP A 138 11.15 -3.81 -18.50
CA ASP A 138 11.71 -3.25 -19.73
C ASP A 138 10.57 -2.60 -20.53
N ASN A 139 10.61 -1.27 -20.69
CA ASN A 139 9.57 -0.41 -21.26
C ASN A 139 8.26 -0.29 -20.44
N ALA A 140 8.35 -0.03 -19.13
CA ALA A 140 7.21 0.40 -18.33
C ALA A 140 7.35 1.81 -17.74
N SER A 141 6.21 2.48 -17.59
CA SER A 141 6.09 3.79 -16.96
C SER A 141 4.87 3.81 -16.05
N ALA A 142 5.03 4.34 -14.85
CA ALA A 142 3.94 4.50 -13.90
C ALA A 142 3.73 5.96 -13.55
N VAL A 143 2.47 6.36 -13.45
CA VAL A 143 2.07 7.70 -13.00
C VAL A 143 1.22 7.51 -11.74
N PRO A 144 1.77 7.83 -10.55
CA PRO A 144 0.95 7.89 -9.34
C PRO A 144 0.12 9.17 -9.39
N PHE A 145 -1.17 9.07 -9.07
CA PHE A 145 -2.05 10.23 -8.91
C PHE A 145 -2.26 10.49 -7.42
N ALA A 146 -2.63 11.72 -7.07
CA ALA A 146 -2.78 12.12 -5.66
C ALA A 146 -3.74 11.16 -4.95
N VAL A 147 -3.18 10.28 -4.11
CA VAL A 147 -3.92 9.22 -3.42
C VAL A 147 -4.96 9.88 -2.53
N PRO A 148 -6.24 9.75 -2.86
CA PRO A 148 -7.28 10.14 -1.97
C PRO A 148 -7.57 8.97 -1.05
N GLN A 149 -7.31 9.17 0.24
CA GLN A 149 -7.71 8.20 1.25
C GLN A 149 -9.22 7.87 1.09
N PRO A 150 -9.60 6.57 1.13
CA PRO A 150 -10.98 6.16 1.01
C PRO A 150 -11.82 6.83 2.10
N ALA A 151 -13.08 7.12 1.80
CA ALA A 151 -13.99 7.78 2.74
C ALA A 151 -14.19 6.99 4.05
N SER A 152 -13.84 5.70 4.10
CA SER A 152 -13.81 4.87 5.32
C SER A 152 -12.66 5.24 6.28
N MET A 153 -11.61 5.91 5.80
CA MET A 153 -10.50 6.46 6.60
C MET A 153 -10.73 7.93 7.00
N GLN A 154 -11.96 8.44 6.93
CA GLN A 154 -12.30 9.80 7.32
C GLN A 154 -12.40 9.93 8.84
N MET A 155 -11.29 9.76 9.53
CA MET A 155 -11.08 10.58 10.71
C MET A 155 -9.89 11.51 10.46
N THR A 156 -10.21 12.77 10.20
CA THR A 156 -9.20 13.83 10.13
C THR A 156 -8.49 13.95 11.48
N LEU A 157 -7.26 14.46 11.47
CA LEU A 157 -6.50 14.69 12.71
C LEU A 157 -7.30 15.57 13.70
N GLU A 158 -8.07 16.54 13.21
CA GLU A 158 -8.92 17.39 14.05
C GLU A 158 -10.10 16.62 14.65
N GLN A 159 -10.74 15.74 13.88
CA GLN A 159 -11.77 14.83 14.42
C GLN A 159 -11.17 13.84 15.43
N ALA A 160 -9.95 13.36 15.19
CA ALA A 160 -9.25 12.49 16.13
C ALA A 160 -8.99 13.20 17.46
N LYS A 161 -8.48 14.43 17.41
CA LYS A 161 -8.24 15.26 18.60
C LYS A 161 -9.50 15.62 19.36
N ALA A 162 -10.66 15.66 18.69
CA ALA A 162 -11.95 15.98 19.28
C ALA A 162 -12.65 14.78 19.95
N LEU A 163 -12.18 13.55 19.73
CA LEU A 163 -12.79 12.37 20.35
C LEU A 163 -12.70 12.43 21.88
N PRO A 164 -13.79 12.16 22.61
CA PRO A 164 -13.75 12.09 24.05
C PRO A 164 -12.91 10.90 24.50
N CYS A 165 -12.06 11.11 25.50
CA CYS A 165 -11.26 10.05 26.08
C CYS A 165 -12.16 9.05 26.83
N ARG A 166 -12.05 7.77 26.47
CA ARG A 166 -12.82 6.69 27.10
C ARG A 166 -12.15 6.09 28.34
N ILE A 167 -10.99 6.62 28.75
CA ILE A 167 -10.32 6.21 29.99
C ILE A 167 -11.04 6.86 31.18
N LYS A 168 -11.51 6.05 32.14
CA LYS A 168 -12.25 6.53 33.33
C LYS A 168 -11.54 7.67 34.09
N LYS A 169 -10.20 7.64 34.15
CA LYS A 169 -9.36 8.67 34.77
C LYS A 169 -9.37 10.02 34.03
N TYR A 170 -9.55 10.01 32.72
CA TYR A 170 -9.47 11.18 31.84
C TYR A 170 -10.79 11.46 31.11
N GLY A 171 -11.93 10.99 31.63
CA GLY A 171 -13.22 10.99 30.93
C GLY A 171 -13.80 12.37 30.58
N GLN A 172 -13.19 13.46 31.07
CA GLN A 172 -13.55 14.84 30.75
C GLN A 172 -12.62 15.48 29.69
N MET A 173 -11.60 14.75 29.24
CA MET A 173 -10.60 15.25 28.28
C MET A 173 -10.81 14.64 26.90
N THR A 174 -10.36 15.33 25.87
CA THR A 174 -10.29 14.75 24.52
C THR A 174 -8.99 14.00 24.29
N LEU A 175 -8.92 13.14 23.27
CA LEU A 175 -7.67 12.46 22.89
C LEU A 175 -6.55 13.45 22.54
N GLY A 176 -6.89 14.59 21.92
CA GLY A 176 -5.91 15.65 21.65
C GLY A 176 -5.32 16.26 22.93
N GLN A 177 -6.15 16.48 23.94
CA GLN A 177 -5.70 16.99 25.25
C GLN A 177 -4.91 15.94 26.04
N LEU A 178 -5.33 14.67 25.97
CA LEU A 178 -4.61 13.56 26.59
C LEU A 178 -3.20 13.41 26.01
N ALA A 179 -3.04 13.54 24.69
CA ALA A 179 -1.73 13.45 24.04
C ALA A 179 -0.72 14.49 24.53
N LEU A 180 -1.19 15.68 24.90
CA LEU A 180 -0.35 16.75 25.46
C LEU A 180 -0.06 16.55 26.95
N THR A 181 -0.99 15.95 27.68
CA THR A 181 -0.92 15.83 29.15
C THR A 181 -0.19 14.56 29.59
N ASP A 182 -0.45 13.44 28.90
CA ASP A 182 0.08 12.12 29.22
C ASP A 182 0.28 11.29 27.93
N PRO A 183 1.43 11.48 27.25
CA PRO A 183 1.77 10.72 26.05
C PRO A 183 1.86 9.20 26.28
N GLN A 184 2.17 8.75 27.50
CA GLN A 184 2.27 7.31 27.81
C GLN A 184 0.90 6.64 27.79
N SER A 185 -0.13 7.35 28.26
CA SER A 185 -1.52 6.87 28.16
C SER A 185 -1.99 6.72 26.71
N MET A 186 -1.50 7.55 25.78
CA MET A 186 -1.79 7.38 24.34
C MET A 186 -1.19 6.09 23.79
N GLN A 187 0.07 5.80 24.16
CA GLN A 187 0.73 4.56 23.73
C GLN A 187 0.06 3.32 24.33
N TRP A 188 -0.46 3.44 25.56
CA TRP A 188 -1.25 2.38 26.18
C TRP A 188 -2.57 2.13 25.44
N ILE A 189 -3.32 3.18 25.05
CA ILE A 189 -4.56 3.04 24.26
C ILE A 189 -4.31 2.26 22.96
N ILE A 190 -3.21 2.56 22.27
CA ILE A 190 -2.83 1.92 21.01
C ILE A 190 -2.62 0.40 21.20
N ASN A 191 -2.00 0.01 22.30
CA ASN A 191 -1.64 -1.38 22.57
C ASN A 191 -2.73 -2.19 23.29
N GLU A 192 -3.74 -1.51 23.87
CA GLU A 192 -4.75 -2.15 24.70
C GLU A 192 -5.86 -2.82 23.88
N SER A 193 -6.28 -4.01 24.27
CA SER A 193 -7.26 -4.82 23.54
C SER A 193 -8.71 -4.33 23.65
N ASN A 194 -9.02 -3.54 24.69
CA ASN A 194 -10.39 -3.11 25.03
C ASN A 194 -10.93 -1.92 24.20
N PHE A 195 -10.14 -1.35 23.29
CA PHE A 195 -10.56 -0.23 22.46
C PHE A 195 -10.81 -0.67 21.02
N ASP A 196 -11.83 -0.06 20.40
CA ASP A 196 -12.15 -0.24 18.99
C ASP A 196 -10.98 0.21 18.10
N ASP A 197 -10.80 -0.43 16.96
CA ASP A 197 -9.69 -0.12 16.04
C ASP A 197 -9.73 1.33 15.55
N ALA A 198 -10.92 1.89 15.33
CA ALA A 198 -11.08 3.31 14.98
C ALA A 198 -10.56 4.26 16.10
N PHE A 199 -10.74 3.89 17.37
CA PHE A 199 -10.27 4.66 18.51
C PHE A 199 -8.75 4.54 18.69
N LYS A 200 -8.18 3.37 18.38
CA LYS A 200 -6.72 3.18 18.35
C LYS A 200 -6.07 3.95 17.22
N GLN A 201 -6.67 3.92 16.03
CA GLN A 201 -6.22 4.66 14.87
C GLN A 201 -6.22 6.16 15.15
N ALA A 202 -7.25 6.68 15.83
CA ALA A 202 -7.28 8.05 16.36
C ALA A 202 -6.03 8.39 17.18
N ALA A 203 -5.73 7.55 18.17
CA ALA A 203 -4.62 7.76 19.08
C ALA A 203 -3.28 7.70 18.33
N HIS A 204 -3.13 6.75 17.41
CA HIS A 204 -1.94 6.59 16.57
C HIS A 204 -1.68 7.81 15.67
N MET A 205 -2.74 8.35 15.06
CA MET A 205 -2.66 9.55 14.23
C MET A 205 -2.19 10.77 15.02
N ILE A 206 -2.74 10.96 16.21
CA ILE A 206 -2.37 12.08 17.08
C ILE A 206 -0.90 11.96 17.51
N VAL A 207 -0.47 10.78 17.99
CA VAL A 207 0.92 10.54 18.42
C VAL A 207 1.91 10.81 17.28
N ARG A 208 1.63 10.32 16.07
CA ARG A 208 2.47 10.54 14.89
C ARG A 208 2.58 12.03 14.54
N SER A 209 1.47 12.77 14.61
CA SER A 209 1.47 14.21 14.32
C SER A 209 2.38 15.00 15.28
N TYR A 210 2.37 14.66 16.57
CA TYR A 210 3.23 15.33 17.55
C TYR A 210 4.72 14.96 17.39
N GLN A 211 5.02 13.71 17.05
CA GLN A 211 6.40 13.28 16.78
C GLN A 211 7.01 13.98 15.56
N SER A 212 6.20 14.28 14.53
CA SER A 212 6.64 15.03 13.35
C SER A 212 6.85 16.53 13.59
N MET A 213 6.26 17.10 14.64
CA MET A 213 6.43 18.51 15.01
C MET A 213 7.63 18.76 15.93
N SER A 214 8.20 17.70 16.52
CA SER A 214 9.37 17.76 17.41
C SER A 214 10.71 17.49 16.72
N ALA A 215 10.74 17.47 15.38
CA ALA A 215 11.94 17.27 14.56
C ALA A 215 12.35 18.55 13.82
#